data_AF-A0A940B4R9-F1
#
_entry.id   AF-A0A940B4R9-F1
#
_cell.length_a   1.000
_cell.length_b   1.000
_cell.length_c   1.000
_cell.angle_alpha   90.00
_cell.angle_beta   90.00
_cell.angle_gamma   90.00
#
_symmetry.space_group_name_H-M   'P 1'
#
loop_
_entity.id
_entity.type
_entity.pdbx_description
1 polymer ?
#
loop_
_entity_poly.entity_id
_entity_poly.type
_entity_poly.pdbx_seq_one_letter_code
_entity_poly.pdbx_strand_id
1 'polypeptide(L)'
;MALPKDFIWGVATASYQIEGAWNEDGKGPSIWDTYTHWRNSPVHNHETGDVACDHYHHMKEDIALMKEIGVKAYRFSIAWTRVFPDGFGEVNQKGLKFYSDLVDELLKNGIEPMITLYHW
;
A
#
# COMPACT_ATOMS: atom_id res chain seq x y z
N MET A 1 31.60 14.24 0.19
CA MET A 1 30.50 14.83 0.97
C MET A 1 29.69 13.69 1.55
N ALA A 2 29.30 13.74 2.82
CA ALA A 2 28.47 12.73 3.48
C ALA A 2 27.22 13.42 4.05
N LEU A 3 26.09 12.73 4.03
CA LEU A 3 24.85 13.19 4.65
C LEU A 3 24.96 13.18 6.18
N PRO A 4 24.06 13.87 6.92
CA PRO A 4 23.98 13.78 8.37
C PRO A 4 23.88 12.32 8.86
N LYS A 5 24.42 12.03 10.04
CA LYS A 5 24.47 10.66 10.59
C LYS A 5 23.08 10.07 10.86
N ASP A 6 22.11 10.93 11.08
CA ASP A 6 20.70 10.66 11.33
C ASP A 6 19.84 10.75 10.06
N PHE A 7 20.45 10.89 8.89
CA PHE A 7 19.72 10.84 7.62
C PHE A 7 19.18 9.44 7.36
N ILE A 8 17.88 9.34 7.08
CA ILE A 8 17.18 8.09 6.81
C ILE A 8 16.97 7.94 5.31
N TRP A 9 17.58 6.91 4.73
CA TRP A 9 17.28 6.49 3.36
C TRP A 9 16.06 5.57 3.37
N GLY A 10 15.00 6.02 2.70
CA GLY A 10 13.73 5.30 2.62
C GLY A 10 13.18 5.21 1.21
N VAL A 11 12.12 4.42 1.06
CA VAL A 11 11.33 4.30 -0.18
C VAL A 11 9.87 4.64 0.11
N ALA A 12 9.08 4.95 -0.92
CA ALA A 12 7.70 5.37 -0.76
C ALA A 12 6.77 4.77 -1.82
N THR A 13 5.55 4.45 -1.41
CA THR A 13 4.48 3.90 -2.26
C THR A 13 3.12 4.48 -1.85
N ALA A 14 2.08 4.14 -2.61
CA ALA A 14 0.69 4.40 -2.26
C ALA A 14 -0.15 3.17 -2.57
N SER A 15 -1.12 2.88 -1.69
CA SER A 15 -1.94 1.66 -1.69
C SER A 15 -2.50 1.28 -3.06
N TYR A 16 -3.24 2.17 -3.74
CA TYR A 16 -3.82 1.89 -5.06
C TYR A 16 -2.77 1.57 -6.14
N GLN A 17 -1.56 2.12 -6.02
CA GLN A 17 -0.51 1.97 -7.03
C GLN A 17 0.24 0.64 -6.93
N ILE A 18 0.17 -0.05 -5.79
CA ILE A 18 1.01 -1.24 -5.54
C ILE A 18 0.24 -2.46 -5.01
N GLU A 19 -0.84 -2.28 -4.27
CA GLU A 19 -1.45 -3.38 -3.52
C GLU A 19 -2.11 -4.41 -4.42
N GLY A 20 -2.88 -3.96 -5.41
CA GLY A 20 -3.82 -4.84 -6.10
C GLY A 20 -4.92 -5.34 -5.16
N ALA A 21 -5.38 -6.56 -5.41
CA ALA A 21 -6.41 -7.23 -4.61
C ALA A 21 -7.62 -6.30 -4.36
N TRP A 22 -8.07 -5.63 -5.43
CA TRP A 22 -8.91 -4.44 -5.33
C TRP A 22 -10.31 -4.71 -4.76
N ASN A 23 -10.77 -5.95 -4.86
CA ASN A 23 -12.08 -6.44 -4.40
C ASN A 23 -11.96 -7.68 -3.49
N GLU A 24 -10.76 -7.95 -2.97
CA GLU A 24 -10.52 -9.10 -2.10
C GLU A 24 -10.76 -8.79 -0.63
N ASP A 25 -11.06 -9.84 0.15
CA ASP A 25 -11.19 -9.79 1.61
C ASP A 25 -12.09 -8.66 2.14
N GLY A 26 -13.11 -8.29 1.37
CA GLY A 26 -14.10 -7.29 1.75
C GLY A 26 -13.67 -5.84 1.51
N LYS A 27 -12.62 -5.57 0.73
CA LYS A 27 -12.28 -4.21 0.29
C LYS A 27 -13.42 -3.63 -0.57
N GLY A 28 -13.83 -2.39 -0.26
CA GLY A 28 -14.74 -1.62 -1.09
C GLY A 28 -14.05 -0.90 -2.26
N PRO A 29 -14.80 -0.50 -3.30
CA PRO A 29 -14.25 0.26 -4.42
C PRO A 29 -13.87 1.68 -3.99
N SER A 30 -12.67 2.11 -4.39
CA SER A 30 -12.19 3.48 -4.29
C SER A 30 -12.65 4.34 -5.46
N ILE A 31 -12.33 5.63 -5.40
CA ILE A 31 -12.54 6.56 -6.52
C ILE A 31 -11.75 6.09 -7.75
N TRP A 32 -10.53 5.59 -7.57
CA TRP A 32 -9.73 5.10 -8.70
C TRP A 32 -10.24 3.80 -9.29
N ASP A 33 -10.73 2.86 -8.47
CA ASP A 33 -11.39 1.65 -8.98
C ASP A 33 -12.53 2.07 -9.93
N THR A 34 -13.39 2.98 -9.46
CA THR A 34 -14.51 3.52 -10.25
C THR A 34 -14.03 4.26 -11.51
N TYR A 35 -12.97 5.08 -11.40
CA TYR A 35 -12.46 5.90 -12.49
C TYR A 35 -11.77 5.08 -13.59
N THR A 36 -11.05 4.02 -13.21
CA THR A 36 -10.30 3.16 -14.15
C THR A 36 -11.21 2.11 -14.81
N HIS A 37 -12.21 1.58 -14.11
CA HIS A 37 -13.23 0.71 -14.70
C HIS A 37 -14.28 1.44 -15.54
N TRP A 38 -14.28 2.78 -15.53
CA TRP A 38 -15.17 3.55 -16.39
C TRP A 38 -14.86 3.31 -17.88
N ARG A 39 -15.88 3.00 -18.69
CA ARG A 39 -15.73 2.68 -20.12
C ARG A 39 -14.94 3.71 -20.94
N ASN A 40 -15.02 4.99 -20.58
CA ASN A 40 -14.30 6.06 -21.26
C ASN A 40 -13.12 6.60 -20.42
N SER A 41 -12.58 5.78 -19.52
CA SER A 41 -11.43 6.14 -18.71
C SER A 41 -10.29 6.63 -19.62
N PRO A 42 -9.72 7.82 -19.35
CA PRO A 42 -8.61 8.35 -20.14
C PRO A 42 -7.26 7.75 -19.71
N VAL A 43 -7.25 6.73 -18.85
CA VAL A 43 -6.04 6.02 -18.47
C VAL A 43 -5.42 5.38 -19.70
N HIS A 44 -4.12 5.61 -19.88
CA HIS A 44 -3.35 5.05 -20.98
C HIS A 44 -3.51 3.52 -21.00
N ASN A 45 -3.70 2.95 -22.19
CA ASN A 45 -3.93 1.52 -22.40
C ASN A 45 -5.10 0.89 -21.61
N HIS A 46 -6.01 1.69 -21.02
CA HIS A 46 -7.07 1.19 -20.13
C HIS A 46 -6.52 0.34 -18.95
N GLU A 47 -5.32 0.68 -18.48
CA GLU A 47 -4.71 0.02 -17.32
C GLU A 47 -5.48 0.33 -16.03
N THR A 48 -5.43 -0.61 -15.07
CA THR A 48 -6.12 -0.48 -13.78
C THR A 48 -5.20 -0.87 -12.63
N GLY A 49 -5.63 -0.56 -11.40
CA GLY A 49 -4.95 -0.97 -10.17
C GLY A 49 -5.41 -2.33 -9.63
N ASP A 50 -6.13 -3.13 -10.44
CA ASP A 50 -6.78 -4.36 -9.97
C ASP A 50 -5.78 -5.34 -9.34
N VAL A 51 -4.60 -5.44 -9.97
CA VAL A 51 -3.47 -6.28 -9.53
C VAL A 51 -2.25 -5.44 -9.16
N ALA A 52 -1.98 -4.34 -9.88
CA ALA A 52 -0.78 -3.52 -9.69
C ALA A 52 0.52 -4.38 -9.70
N CYS A 53 1.39 -4.24 -8.68
CA CYS A 53 2.53 -5.15 -8.48
C CYS A 53 2.24 -6.25 -7.45
N ASP A 54 0.98 -6.42 -7.07
CA ASP A 54 0.48 -7.46 -6.17
C ASP A 54 1.11 -7.46 -4.77
N HIS A 55 1.41 -6.27 -4.24
CA HIS A 55 1.99 -6.12 -2.90
C HIS A 55 1.10 -6.70 -1.80
N TYR A 56 -0.23 -6.78 -2.01
CA TYR A 56 -1.14 -7.40 -1.05
C TYR A 56 -0.77 -8.87 -0.77
N HIS A 57 -0.33 -9.60 -1.79
CA HIS A 57 0.08 -11.00 -1.66
C HIS A 57 1.59 -11.17 -1.47
N HIS A 58 2.41 -10.25 -2.02
CA HIS A 58 3.88 -10.33 -2.02
C HIS A 58 4.57 -9.41 -1.00
N MET A 59 3.82 -8.94 -0.01
CA MET A 59 4.30 -8.00 1.02
C MET A 59 5.62 -8.44 1.67
N LYS A 60 5.78 -9.73 1.96
CA LYS A 60 6.97 -10.25 2.65
C LYS A 60 8.19 -10.27 1.74
N GLU A 61 7.99 -10.60 0.47
CA GLU A 61 9.01 -10.59 -0.57
C GLU A 61 9.51 -9.15 -0.80
N ASP A 62 8.60 -8.19 -0.90
CA ASP A 62 8.95 -6.78 -1.06
C ASP A 62 9.74 -6.25 0.14
N ILE A 63 9.34 -6.59 1.38
CA ILE A 63 10.09 -6.21 2.59
C ILE A 63 11.46 -6.87 2.63
N ALA A 64 11.58 -8.13 2.19
CA ALA A 64 12.87 -8.82 2.11
C ALA A 64 13.84 -8.10 1.15
N LEU A 65 13.33 -7.66 -0.01
CA LEU A 65 14.11 -6.86 -0.98
C LEU A 65 14.51 -5.49 -0.39
N MET A 66 13.59 -4.79 0.28
CA MET A 66 13.90 -3.52 0.95
C MET A 66 15.03 -3.68 1.96
N LYS A 67 15.03 -4.77 2.73
CA LYS A 67 16.10 -5.10 3.67
C LYS A 67 17.42 -5.39 2.97
N GLU A 68 17.39 -6.18 1.88
CA GLU A 68 18.58 -6.54 1.11
C GLU A 68 19.31 -5.30 0.58
N ILE A 69 18.57 -4.33 0.05
CA ILE A 69 19.15 -3.08 -0.48
C ILE A 69 19.43 -2.02 0.61
N GLY A 70 19.15 -2.33 1.88
CA GLY A 70 19.50 -1.50 3.03
C GLY A 70 18.54 -0.34 3.34
N VAL A 71 17.28 -0.40 2.89
CA VAL A 71 16.24 0.58 3.24
C VAL A 71 16.09 0.68 4.76
N LYS A 72 15.93 1.91 5.27
CA LYS A 72 15.74 2.19 6.70
C LYS A 72 14.35 2.71 7.05
N ALA A 73 13.61 3.24 6.10
CA ALA A 73 12.21 3.61 6.28
C ALA A 73 11.37 3.27 5.06
N TYR A 74 10.11 2.92 5.28
CA TYR A 74 9.13 2.68 4.23
C TYR A 74 7.91 3.55 4.47
N ARG A 75 7.68 4.50 3.55
CA ARG A 75 6.48 5.32 3.54
C ARG A 75 5.40 4.65 2.69
N PHE A 76 4.32 4.22 3.30
CA PHE A 76 3.18 3.62 2.58
C PHE A 76 1.88 4.34 2.94
N SER A 77 0.85 4.18 2.13
CA SER A 77 -0.49 4.68 2.45
C SER A 77 -1.45 3.55 2.82
N ILE A 78 -2.48 3.90 3.56
CA ILE A 78 -3.61 2.98 3.84
C ILE A 78 -4.68 3.20 2.77
N ALA A 79 -5.11 2.14 2.09
CA ALA A 79 -6.35 2.15 1.32
C ALA A 79 -7.53 2.27 2.29
N TRP A 80 -8.15 3.45 2.32
CA TRP A 80 -9.30 3.72 3.19
C TRP A 80 -10.40 2.68 2.99
N THR A 81 -10.71 2.34 1.73
CA THR A 81 -11.78 1.39 1.40
C THR A 81 -11.44 -0.06 1.73
N ARG A 82 -10.17 -0.37 2.04
CA ARG A 82 -9.79 -1.68 2.59
C ARG A 82 -10.12 -1.75 4.09
N VAL A 83 -10.03 -0.65 4.81
CA VAL A 83 -10.32 -0.57 6.26
C VAL A 83 -11.81 -0.29 6.52
N PHE A 84 -12.41 0.64 5.78
CA PHE A 84 -13.83 0.99 5.83
C PHE A 84 -14.42 0.86 4.42
N PRO A 85 -14.96 -0.31 4.05
CA PRO A 85 -15.45 -0.58 2.69
C PRO A 85 -16.54 0.38 2.21
N ASP A 86 -17.42 0.80 3.13
CA ASP A 86 -18.48 1.77 2.87
C ASP A 86 -18.04 3.22 3.12
N GLY A 87 -16.73 3.46 3.29
CA GLY A 87 -16.13 4.76 3.60
C GLY A 87 -16.24 5.17 5.07
N PHE A 88 -17.14 4.59 5.84
CA PHE A 88 -17.30 4.81 7.29
C PHE A 88 -17.99 3.60 7.93
N GLY A 89 -18.09 3.60 9.27
CA GLY A 89 -18.84 2.58 10.00
C GLY A 89 -18.02 1.35 10.34
N GLU A 90 -18.48 0.18 9.91
CA GLU A 90 -17.89 -1.10 10.28
C GLU A 90 -16.47 -1.25 9.70
N VAL A 91 -15.53 -1.66 10.55
CA VAL A 91 -14.15 -1.91 10.16
C VAL A 91 -14.05 -3.29 9.53
N ASN A 92 -13.51 -3.36 8.32
CA ASN A 92 -13.09 -4.62 7.74
C ASN A 92 -11.83 -5.15 8.45
N GLN A 93 -12.03 -6.13 9.33
CA GLN A 93 -10.96 -6.70 10.16
C GLN A 93 -9.84 -7.34 9.34
N LYS A 94 -10.13 -7.93 8.18
CA LYS A 94 -9.10 -8.51 7.32
C LYS A 94 -8.21 -7.42 6.70
N GLY A 95 -8.84 -6.33 6.25
CA GLY A 95 -8.14 -5.15 5.75
C GLY A 95 -7.26 -4.50 6.81
N LEU A 96 -7.77 -4.34 8.04
CA LEU A 96 -6.98 -3.84 9.16
C LEU A 96 -5.81 -4.78 9.50
N LYS A 97 -6.04 -6.10 9.46
CA LYS A 97 -5.01 -7.10 9.72
C LYS A 97 -3.85 -7.00 8.72
N PHE A 98 -4.11 -6.79 7.44
CA PHE A 98 -3.05 -6.61 6.43
C PHE A 98 -2.07 -5.49 6.83
N TYR A 99 -2.55 -4.32 7.22
CA TYR A 99 -1.67 -3.22 7.64
C TYR A 99 -0.97 -3.49 8.98
N SER A 100 -1.63 -4.20 9.91
CA SER A 100 -0.98 -4.65 11.15
C SER A 100 0.20 -5.57 10.84
N ASP A 101 -0.01 -6.57 9.98
CA ASP A 101 1.02 -7.51 9.56
C ASP A 101 2.15 -6.82 8.79
N LEU A 102 1.83 -5.81 7.97
CA LEU A 102 2.81 -4.96 7.27
C LEU A 102 3.71 -4.22 8.25
N VAL A 103 3.12 -3.54 9.24
CA VAL A 103 3.89 -2.83 10.27
C VAL A 103 4.78 -3.80 11.05
N ASP A 104 4.23 -4.94 11.47
CA ASP A 104 4.98 -5.95 12.21
C ASP A 104 6.16 -6.50 11.39
N GLU A 105 5.96 -6.80 10.10
CA GLU A 105 7.02 -7.32 9.24
C GLU A 105 8.09 -6.27 8.92
N LEU A 106 7.72 -4.98 8.77
CA LEU A 106 8.69 -3.89 8.63
C LEU A 106 9.57 -3.74 9.87
N LEU A 107 8.96 -3.67 11.06
CA LEU A 107 9.66 -3.55 12.33
C LEU A 107 10.59 -4.73 12.59
N LYS A 108 10.12 -5.96 12.30
CA LYS A 108 10.92 -7.19 12.37
C LYS A 108 12.16 -7.16 11.47
N ASN A 109 12.11 -6.42 10.37
CA ASN A 109 13.24 -6.24 9.45
C ASN A 109 14.04 -4.95 9.68
N GLY A 110 13.74 -4.20 10.75
CA GLY A 110 14.46 -2.98 11.11
C GLY A 110 14.20 -1.82 10.15
N ILE A 111 13.01 -1.77 9.54
CA ILE A 111 12.56 -0.72 8.63
C ILE A 111 11.48 0.09 9.35
N GLU A 112 11.68 1.40 9.45
CA GLU A 112 10.75 2.32 10.10
C GLU A 112 9.48 2.54 9.24
N PRO A 113 8.28 2.23 9.73
CA PRO A 113 7.03 2.48 9.01
C PRO A 113 6.64 3.97 9.09
N MET A 114 6.41 4.59 7.94
CA MET A 114 5.91 5.98 7.84
C MET A 114 4.55 6.02 7.15
N ILE A 115 3.48 6.24 7.92
CA ILE A 115 2.11 6.04 7.41
C ILE A 115 1.54 7.31 6.80
N THR A 116 1.01 7.19 5.59
CA THR A 116 0.15 8.18 4.94
C THR A 116 -1.31 7.72 5.06
N LEU A 117 -2.14 8.47 5.80
CA LEU A 117 -3.52 8.04 6.08
C LEU A 117 -4.43 8.03 4.84
N TYR A 118 -4.17 8.92 3.89
CA TYR A 118 -4.96 9.04 2.67
C TYR A 118 -4.05 9.42 1.49
N HIS A 119 -4.15 8.68 0.39
CA HIS A 119 -3.40 8.94 -0.83
C HIS A 119 -4.24 8.62 -2.07
N TRP A 120 -5.29 9.43 -2.26
CA TRP A 120 -6.22 9.44 -3.41
C TRP A 120 -6.76 8.06 -3.75
#